data_AF-A0A7C3MB64-F1
#
_entry.id   AF-A0A7C3MB64-F1
#
_cell.length_a   1.000
_cell.length_b   1.000
_cell.length_c   1.000
_cell.angle_alpha   90.00
_cell.angle_beta   90.00
_cell.angle_gamma   90.00
#
_symmetry.space_group_name_H-M   'P 1'
#
loop_
_entity.id
_entity.type
_entity.pdbx_description
1 polymer ?
#
loop_
_entity_poly.entity_id
_entity_poly.type
_entity_poly.pdbx_seq_one_letter_code
_entity_poly.pdbx_strand_id
1 'polypeptide(L)'
;MMAREWQFDLPEKKHKNKYFGNLKVEVIDSGLCCHCAACASICPVDGITAGDAPIDFPDWIKECVDCGACIKVCPRWDYTPKNGLGDYIEVTAARSRRFVGQDGAMVTEFTASALEMGLIERAIFVARDSNWRTKIVTIKTPEQLYDRKITGTKYCYADVLPALKDAVLKSDAVGFVGTPCMVSAVRKMQQAFKKFERVKLAIGLFCTENFYHHDLYNFLLEKANADLRNAVKTDIKKGKFIVEMRDGSKVRIPVKDFEEIIPSGCKVCQDFAAVDSDVSVGSVGSANGFSTVMVRTDIAKSILDYIREKDYAVFDQPNLEAVQKLCEHKIKIHPWPPKKEE
;
A
#
# COMPACT_ATOMS: atom_id res chain seq x y z
N MET A 1 3.06 -0.82 -32.22
CA MET A 1 1.69 -0.52 -32.70
C MET A 1 0.73 -0.63 -31.51
N MET A 2 0.74 0.36 -30.59
CA MET A 2 -0.16 0.40 -29.42
C MET A 2 -0.99 1.69 -29.48
N ALA A 3 -1.97 1.74 -30.39
CA ALA A 3 -2.80 2.93 -30.59
C ALA A 3 -4.29 2.60 -30.81
N ARG A 4 -4.74 1.43 -30.37
CA ARG A 4 -6.17 1.08 -30.37
C ARG A 4 -6.53 0.57 -28.98
N GLU A 5 -7.64 1.09 -28.45
CA GLU A 5 -8.22 0.86 -27.11
C GLU A 5 -7.83 1.85 -25.99
N TRP A 6 -7.77 3.16 -26.30
CA TRP A 6 -7.80 4.23 -25.29
C TRP A 6 -9.15 4.97 -25.38
N GLN A 7 -10.26 4.27 -25.16
CA GLN A 7 -11.58 4.89 -25.11
C GLN A 7 -12.10 4.86 -23.67
N PHE A 8 -11.70 5.86 -22.90
CA PHE A 8 -12.37 6.20 -21.65
C PHE A 8 -12.57 7.71 -21.60
N ASP A 9 -13.68 8.14 -21.03
CA ASP A 9 -13.95 9.56 -20.86
C ASP A 9 -12.86 10.19 -19.99
N LEU A 10 -12.19 11.17 -20.57
CA LEU A 10 -11.18 11.97 -19.89
C LEU A 10 -11.89 13.03 -19.05
N PRO A 11 -11.47 13.23 -17.80
CA PRO A 11 -11.99 14.33 -17.00
C PRO A 11 -11.62 15.66 -17.64
N GLU A 12 -12.48 16.67 -17.45
CA GLU A 12 -12.23 18.01 -17.97
C GLU A 12 -10.95 18.60 -17.35
N LYS A 13 -10.18 19.31 -18.17
CA LYS A 13 -9.00 20.03 -17.70
C LYS A 13 -9.45 21.28 -16.92
N LYS A 14 -8.94 21.44 -15.70
CA LYS A 14 -9.17 22.63 -14.87
C LYS A 14 -8.25 23.80 -15.25
N HIS A 15 -7.14 23.50 -15.90
CA HIS A 15 -6.10 24.46 -16.32
C HIS A 15 -5.78 24.31 -17.80
N LYS A 16 -5.36 25.41 -18.44
CA LYS A 16 -4.86 25.46 -19.82
C LYS A 16 -3.46 24.83 -19.98
N ASN A 17 -3.29 23.62 -19.45
CA ASN A 17 -2.07 22.82 -19.48
C ASN A 17 -2.34 21.45 -20.15
N LYS A 18 -1.28 20.70 -20.44
CA LYS A 18 -1.42 19.26 -20.71
C LYS A 18 -2.02 18.56 -19.47
N TYR A 19 -2.57 17.37 -19.63
CA TYR A 19 -3.18 16.62 -18.53
C TYR A 19 -2.19 16.35 -17.39
N PHE A 20 -0.92 16.08 -17.67
CA PHE A 20 0.06 15.97 -16.59
C PHE A 20 0.23 17.31 -15.84
N GLY A 21 0.28 18.45 -16.53
CA GLY A 21 0.34 19.76 -15.87
C GLY A 21 -0.90 20.05 -15.00
N ASN A 22 -2.08 19.57 -15.39
CA ASN A 22 -3.27 19.60 -14.54
C ASN A 22 -3.08 18.73 -13.28
N LEU A 23 -2.63 17.47 -13.44
CA LEU A 23 -2.33 16.58 -12.31
C LEU A 23 -1.29 17.20 -11.36
N LYS A 24 -0.26 17.83 -11.93
CA LYS A 24 0.80 18.49 -11.17
C LYS A 24 0.23 19.59 -10.27
N VAL A 25 -0.52 20.53 -10.84
CA VAL A 25 -1.12 21.64 -10.07
C VAL A 25 -2.15 21.14 -9.04
N GLU A 26 -3.07 20.28 -9.47
CA GLU A 26 -4.24 19.92 -8.66
C GLU A 26 -3.97 18.86 -7.59
N VAL A 27 -2.94 18.03 -7.78
CA VAL A 27 -2.68 16.88 -6.88
C VAL A 27 -1.26 16.90 -6.31
N ILE A 28 -0.23 17.15 -7.12
CA ILE A 28 1.16 17.04 -6.66
C ILE A 28 1.55 18.27 -5.86
N ASP A 29 1.48 19.44 -6.48
CA ASP A 29 1.89 20.72 -5.89
C ASP A 29 0.91 21.18 -4.79
N SER A 30 -0.34 20.72 -4.83
CA SER A 30 -1.35 20.91 -3.77
C SER A 30 -1.19 19.98 -2.57
N GLY A 31 -0.20 19.08 -2.59
CA GLY A 31 0.10 18.19 -1.47
C GLY A 31 -0.86 17.01 -1.29
N LEU A 32 -1.69 16.68 -2.29
CA LEU A 32 -2.62 15.55 -2.23
C LEU A 32 -2.01 14.22 -2.67
N CYS A 33 -0.88 14.26 -3.38
CA CYS A 33 -0.24 13.08 -3.93
C CYS A 33 0.16 12.08 -2.84
N CYS A 34 -0.45 10.89 -2.88
CA CYS A 34 -0.19 9.80 -1.94
C CYS A 34 0.91 8.83 -2.38
N HIS A 35 1.72 9.24 -3.36
CA HIS A 35 2.90 8.50 -3.84
C HIS A 35 2.67 7.03 -4.21
N CYS A 36 1.50 6.70 -4.79
CA CYS A 36 1.17 5.33 -5.19
C CYS A 36 1.78 4.91 -6.53
N ALA A 37 2.36 5.85 -7.30
CA ALA A 37 2.97 5.63 -8.61
C ALA A 37 2.04 5.07 -9.71
N ALA A 38 0.71 5.18 -9.55
CA ALA A 38 -0.25 4.75 -10.58
C ALA A 38 -0.07 5.53 -11.91
N CYS A 39 0.17 6.84 -11.81
CA CYS A 39 0.43 7.69 -12.97
C CYS A 39 1.71 7.28 -13.72
N ALA A 40 2.80 7.00 -13.00
CA ALA A 40 4.04 6.47 -13.58
C ALA A 40 3.82 5.13 -14.27
N SER A 41 3.01 4.26 -13.67
CA SER A 41 2.69 2.94 -14.23
C SER A 41 2.01 3.02 -15.60
N ILE A 42 1.18 4.03 -15.84
CA ILE A 42 0.34 4.12 -17.04
C ILE A 42 0.83 5.11 -18.10
N CYS A 43 1.90 5.86 -17.81
CA CYS A 43 2.43 6.84 -18.74
C CYS A 43 2.93 6.15 -20.02
N PRO A 44 2.41 6.50 -21.21
CA PRO A 44 2.76 5.80 -22.46
C PRO A 44 4.15 6.17 -22.99
N VAL A 45 4.74 7.24 -22.47
CA VAL A 45 6.09 7.71 -22.82
C VAL A 45 7.09 7.52 -21.67
N ASP A 46 6.69 6.81 -20.62
CA ASP A 46 7.52 6.51 -19.43
C ASP A 46 8.22 7.74 -18.82
N GLY A 47 7.64 8.93 -18.97
CA GLY A 47 8.26 10.20 -18.54
C GLY A 47 8.00 10.62 -17.09
N ILE A 48 7.09 9.92 -16.38
CA ILE A 48 6.76 10.23 -14.99
C ILE A 48 7.67 9.42 -14.06
N THR A 49 8.42 10.09 -13.20
CA THR A 49 9.35 9.50 -12.23
C THR A 49 8.62 9.05 -10.95
N ALA A 50 9.15 8.00 -10.33
CA ALA A 50 8.70 7.45 -9.05
C ALA A 50 9.92 6.96 -8.23
N GLY A 51 9.69 6.21 -7.15
CA GLY A 51 10.75 5.76 -6.26
C GLY A 51 10.87 6.61 -4.98
N ASP A 52 12.09 6.78 -4.48
CA ASP A 52 12.37 7.45 -3.21
C ASP A 52 12.52 8.98 -3.35
N ALA A 53 11.64 9.58 -4.14
CA ALA A 53 11.56 11.02 -4.40
C ALA A 53 10.13 11.38 -4.82
N PRO A 54 9.69 12.64 -4.73
CA PRO A 54 8.36 13.05 -5.18
C PRO A 54 8.07 12.65 -6.64
N ILE A 55 6.82 12.24 -6.92
CA ILE A 55 6.36 12.02 -8.30
C ILE A 55 6.54 13.31 -9.10
N ASP A 56 7.19 13.22 -10.25
CA ASP A 56 7.33 14.33 -11.19
C ASP A 56 7.39 13.87 -12.64
N PHE A 57 7.31 14.79 -13.59
CA PHE A 57 7.63 14.56 -14.99
C PHE A 57 8.44 15.77 -15.47
N PRO A 58 9.77 15.75 -15.36
CA PRO A 58 10.61 16.94 -15.53
C PRO A 58 10.37 17.71 -16.84
N ASP A 59 10.24 17.01 -17.97
CA ASP A 59 10.08 17.62 -19.30
C ASP A 59 8.65 17.46 -19.87
N TRP A 60 7.62 17.43 -19.02
CA TRP A 60 6.24 17.17 -19.44
C TRP A 60 5.72 18.15 -20.51
N ILE A 61 6.22 19.39 -20.58
CA ILE A 61 5.83 20.36 -21.61
C ILE A 61 6.14 19.82 -23.01
N LYS A 62 7.30 19.18 -23.19
CA LYS A 62 7.75 18.65 -24.48
C LYS A 62 7.28 17.21 -24.66
N GLU A 63 7.57 16.36 -23.69
CA GLU A 63 7.46 14.90 -23.81
C GLU A 63 6.05 14.35 -23.52
N CYS A 64 5.21 15.07 -22.76
CA CYS A 64 3.86 14.57 -22.48
C CYS A 64 3.00 14.58 -23.75
N VAL A 65 2.45 13.43 -24.12
CA VAL A 65 1.55 13.28 -25.28
C VAL A 65 0.09 13.67 -24.98
N ASP A 66 -0.15 14.31 -23.84
CA ASP A 66 -1.46 14.85 -23.44
C ASP A 66 -2.61 13.83 -23.48
N CYS A 67 -2.35 12.59 -23.05
CA CYS A 67 -3.28 11.47 -23.17
C CYS A 67 -4.26 11.29 -21.99
N GLY A 68 -4.07 12.00 -20.87
CA GLY A 68 -4.98 11.98 -19.72
C GLY A 68 -4.97 10.73 -18.82
N ALA A 69 -4.23 9.67 -19.19
CA ALA A 69 -4.20 8.42 -18.41
C ALA A 69 -3.74 8.61 -16.95
N CYS A 70 -2.76 9.49 -16.72
CA CYS A 70 -2.25 9.78 -15.37
C CYS A 70 -3.32 10.32 -14.43
N ILE A 71 -4.24 11.15 -14.93
CA ILE A 71 -5.37 11.66 -14.16
C ILE A 71 -6.39 10.55 -13.91
N LYS A 72 -6.73 9.79 -14.96
CA LYS A 72 -7.77 8.75 -14.89
C LYS A 72 -7.48 7.73 -13.79
N VAL A 73 -6.23 7.32 -13.63
CA VAL A 73 -5.82 6.34 -12.60
C VAL A 73 -5.49 6.97 -11.25
N CYS A 74 -5.35 8.30 -11.17
CA CYS A 74 -4.99 8.97 -9.92
C CYS A 74 -6.15 8.89 -8.92
N PRO A 75 -5.99 8.26 -7.74
CA PRO A 75 -7.04 8.21 -6.72
C PRO A 75 -7.29 9.57 -6.05
N ARG A 76 -6.50 10.59 -6.37
CA ARG A 76 -6.52 11.92 -5.73
C ARG A 76 -7.01 13.06 -6.62
N TRP A 77 -7.31 12.81 -7.90
CA TRP A 77 -7.80 13.85 -8.81
C TRP A 77 -9.17 14.43 -8.40
N ASP A 78 -10.12 13.55 -8.08
CA ASP A 78 -11.44 13.89 -7.52
C ASP A 78 -11.56 13.25 -6.14
N TYR A 79 -10.71 13.70 -5.22
CA TYR A 79 -10.50 12.99 -3.96
C TYR A 79 -11.70 13.11 -3.02
N THR A 80 -12.34 11.98 -2.78
CA THR A 80 -13.27 11.78 -1.67
C THR A 80 -12.66 10.75 -0.72
N PRO A 81 -12.29 11.13 0.51
CA PRO A 81 -11.61 10.24 1.44
C PRO A 81 -12.53 9.09 1.85
N LYS A 82 -12.07 7.86 1.61
CA LYS A 82 -12.63 6.68 2.25
C LYS A 82 -12.18 6.64 3.71
N ASN A 83 -13.00 6.10 4.59
CA ASN A 83 -12.74 6.08 6.02
C ASN A 83 -13.59 5.01 6.72
N GLY A 84 -13.39 4.88 8.04
CA GLY A 84 -14.10 3.90 8.85
C GLY A 84 -13.68 2.46 8.54
N LEU A 85 -14.49 1.51 8.99
CA LEU A 85 -14.27 0.09 8.73
C LEU A 85 -14.62 -0.32 7.30
N GLY A 86 -15.49 0.43 6.62
CA GLY A 86 -16.10 0.04 5.34
C GLY A 86 -16.96 -1.22 5.43
N ASP A 87 -17.44 -1.70 4.29
CA ASP A 87 -18.23 -2.93 4.22
C ASP A 87 -17.33 -4.17 4.31
N TYR A 88 -17.79 -5.20 5.02
CA TYR A 88 -17.10 -6.47 5.16
C TYR A 88 -18.09 -7.62 5.32
N ILE A 89 -17.67 -8.81 4.93
CA ILE A 89 -18.40 -10.07 5.10
C ILE A 89 -18.11 -10.65 6.48
N GLU A 90 -16.83 -10.64 6.89
CA GLU A 90 -16.37 -11.28 8.12
C GLU A 90 -15.12 -10.60 8.66
N VAL A 91 -14.97 -10.55 9.99
CA VAL A 91 -13.71 -10.14 10.64
C VAL A 91 -13.29 -11.19 11.67
N THR A 92 -12.02 -11.57 11.63
CA THR A 92 -11.40 -12.49 12.60
C THR A 92 -10.02 -12.00 13.01
N ALA A 93 -9.54 -12.35 14.19
CA ALA A 93 -8.10 -12.36 14.45
C ALA A 93 -7.53 -13.71 13.98
N ALA A 94 -6.35 -13.70 13.37
CA ALA A 94 -5.72 -14.92 12.89
C ALA A 94 -4.18 -14.85 12.92
N ARG A 95 -3.55 -16.02 13.06
CA ARG A 95 -2.10 -16.21 12.98
C ARG A 95 -1.79 -17.45 12.16
N SER A 96 -1.00 -17.29 11.11
CA SER A 96 -0.47 -18.40 10.32
C SER A 96 0.29 -19.41 11.19
N ARG A 97 0.12 -20.70 10.90
CA ARG A 97 0.95 -21.79 11.43
C ARG A 97 2.20 -22.02 10.60
N ARG A 98 2.22 -21.58 9.35
CA ARG A 98 3.26 -21.88 8.36
C ARG A 98 4.33 -20.79 8.31
N PHE A 99 3.90 -19.53 8.38
CA PHE A 99 4.78 -18.39 8.13
C PHE A 99 4.96 -17.52 9.37
N VAL A 100 6.13 -16.89 9.46
CA VAL A 100 6.43 -15.88 10.47
C VAL A 100 6.51 -14.51 9.80
N GLY A 101 5.67 -13.58 10.25
CA GLY A 101 5.50 -12.26 9.65
C GLY A 101 5.81 -11.11 10.60
N GLN A 102 5.28 -9.92 10.27
CA GLN A 102 5.30 -8.76 11.17
C GLN A 102 4.51 -9.04 12.45
N ASP A 103 3.29 -9.54 12.26
CA ASP A 103 2.32 -9.89 13.30
C ASP A 103 1.86 -11.35 13.07
N GLY A 104 0.59 -11.58 12.72
CA GLY A 104 0.04 -12.91 12.45
C GLY A 104 0.40 -13.52 11.09
N ALA A 105 1.20 -12.84 10.27
CA ALA A 105 1.61 -13.29 8.93
C ALA A 105 0.44 -13.59 7.96
N MET A 106 -0.75 -13.04 8.19
CA MET A 106 -1.93 -13.38 7.39
C MET A 106 -1.88 -12.88 5.95
N VAL A 107 -1.17 -11.80 5.65
CA VAL A 107 -0.89 -11.38 4.25
C VAL A 107 -0.14 -12.48 3.49
N THR A 108 0.87 -13.05 4.16
CA THR A 108 1.67 -14.14 3.62
C THR A 108 0.83 -15.39 3.44
N GLU A 109 0.04 -15.74 4.44
CA GLU A 109 -0.85 -16.91 4.42
C GLU A 109 -1.88 -16.83 3.29
N PHE A 110 -2.61 -15.71 3.18
CA PHE A 110 -3.58 -15.49 2.10
C PHE A 110 -2.93 -15.60 0.72
N THR A 111 -1.72 -15.06 0.55
CA THR A 111 -1.00 -15.15 -0.72
C THR A 111 -0.60 -16.59 -1.04
N ALA A 112 -0.02 -17.30 -0.07
CA ALA A 112 0.40 -18.69 -0.23
C ALA A 112 -0.80 -19.60 -0.57
N SER A 113 -1.90 -19.45 0.17
CA SER A 113 -3.14 -20.20 -0.11
C SER A 113 -3.74 -19.84 -1.47
N ALA A 114 -3.75 -18.57 -1.87
CA ALA A 114 -4.24 -18.18 -3.19
C ALA A 114 -3.40 -18.75 -4.35
N LEU A 115 -2.07 -18.87 -4.17
CA LEU A 115 -1.18 -19.54 -5.11
C LEU A 115 -1.47 -21.04 -5.18
N GLU A 116 -1.64 -21.72 -4.05
CA GLU A 116 -1.96 -23.15 -3.98
C GLU A 116 -3.32 -23.48 -4.58
N MET A 117 -4.31 -22.62 -4.38
CA MET A 117 -5.64 -22.74 -4.99
C MET A 117 -5.64 -22.44 -6.49
N GLY A 118 -4.54 -21.91 -7.05
CA GLY A 118 -4.46 -21.47 -8.44
C GLY A 118 -5.29 -20.22 -8.75
N LEU A 119 -5.75 -19.48 -7.72
CA LEU A 119 -6.50 -18.23 -7.89
C LEU A 119 -5.63 -17.10 -8.43
N ILE A 120 -4.32 -17.16 -8.13
CA ILE A 120 -3.29 -16.29 -8.68
C ILE A 120 -2.10 -17.14 -9.12
N GLU A 121 -1.42 -16.70 -10.18
CA GLU A 121 -0.17 -17.32 -10.67
C GLU A 121 1.06 -16.65 -10.06
N ARG A 122 0.89 -15.42 -9.58
CA ARG A 122 1.95 -14.63 -8.95
C ARG A 122 1.39 -13.54 -8.07
N ALA A 123 2.20 -13.06 -7.12
CA ALA A 123 1.90 -11.90 -6.30
C ALA A 123 3.05 -10.90 -6.26
N ILE A 124 2.71 -9.60 -6.19
CA ILE A 124 3.69 -8.53 -5.99
C ILE A 124 3.86 -8.22 -4.51
N PHE A 125 5.11 -8.31 -4.05
CA PHE A 125 5.53 -8.10 -2.66
C PHE A 125 6.65 -7.07 -2.57
N VAL A 126 6.81 -6.51 -1.37
CA VAL A 126 7.88 -5.56 -1.04
C VAL A 126 8.91 -6.21 -0.13
N ALA A 127 10.06 -6.55 -0.71
CA ALA A 127 11.25 -6.94 0.01
C ALA A 127 12.08 -5.72 0.45
N ARG A 128 13.23 -5.97 1.08
CA ARG A 128 14.23 -4.94 1.40
C ARG A 128 15.64 -5.40 1.09
N ASP A 129 16.51 -4.45 0.78
CA ASP A 129 17.95 -4.70 0.68
C ASP A 129 18.69 -4.51 2.02
N SER A 130 20.02 -4.59 1.97
CA SER A 130 20.89 -4.41 3.14
C SER A 130 20.88 -2.99 3.70
N ASN A 131 20.43 -2.00 2.92
CA ASN A 131 20.30 -0.61 3.32
C ASN A 131 18.88 -0.26 3.78
N TRP A 132 18.03 -1.27 4.00
CA TRP A 132 16.61 -1.11 4.34
C TRP A 132 15.78 -0.44 3.24
N ARG A 133 16.31 -0.30 2.03
CA ARG A 133 15.56 0.24 0.89
C ARG A 133 14.57 -0.82 0.39
N THR A 134 13.38 -0.38 0.00
CA THR A 134 12.36 -1.26 -0.54
C THR A 134 12.79 -1.81 -1.90
N LYS A 135 12.48 -3.09 -2.14
CA LYS A 135 12.71 -3.76 -3.42
C LYS A 135 11.49 -4.57 -3.78
N ILE A 136 10.99 -4.41 -4.99
CA ILE A 136 9.84 -5.18 -5.44
C ILE A 136 10.28 -6.58 -5.85
N VAL A 137 9.51 -7.58 -5.42
CA VAL A 137 9.71 -8.98 -5.79
C VAL A 137 8.41 -9.59 -6.27
N THR A 138 8.51 -10.52 -7.23
CA THR A 138 7.38 -11.33 -7.69
C THR A 138 7.46 -12.70 -7.05
N ILE A 139 6.42 -13.04 -6.30
CA ILE A 139 6.23 -14.34 -5.67
C ILE A 139 5.43 -15.22 -6.63
N LYS A 140 5.91 -16.42 -6.90
CA LYS A 140 5.26 -17.43 -7.73
C LYS A 140 5.03 -18.74 -7.00
N THR A 141 5.73 -18.96 -5.88
CA THR A 141 5.54 -20.15 -5.05
C THR A 141 5.51 -19.78 -3.56
N PRO A 142 4.78 -20.54 -2.72
CA PRO A 142 4.75 -20.34 -1.28
C PRO A 142 6.13 -20.37 -0.61
N GLU A 143 7.10 -21.13 -1.13
CA GLU A 143 8.42 -21.30 -0.53
C GLU A 143 9.21 -19.97 -0.50
N GLN A 144 9.00 -19.11 -1.48
CA GLN A 144 9.65 -17.79 -1.51
C GLN A 144 9.24 -16.94 -0.30
N LEU A 145 8.06 -17.18 0.26
CA LEU A 145 7.51 -16.39 1.37
C LEU A 145 8.11 -16.71 2.74
N TYR A 146 8.97 -17.73 2.85
CA TYR A 146 9.76 -17.97 4.07
C TYR A 146 10.91 -16.96 4.24
N ASP A 147 11.30 -16.22 3.19
CA ASP A 147 12.32 -15.18 3.30
C ASP A 147 11.81 -13.98 4.12
N ARG A 148 12.46 -13.75 5.27
CA ARG A 148 12.15 -12.65 6.19
C ARG A 148 12.51 -11.26 5.64
N LYS A 149 13.26 -11.17 4.55
CA LYS A 149 13.46 -9.91 3.83
C LYS A 149 12.23 -9.52 3.02
N ILE A 150 11.45 -10.50 2.57
CA ILE A 150 10.20 -10.32 1.82
C ILE A 150 9.06 -9.99 2.78
N THR A 151 8.93 -10.75 3.86
CA THR A 151 7.91 -10.50 4.89
C THR A 151 8.30 -9.35 5.83
N GLY A 152 7.39 -8.93 6.70
CA GLY A 152 7.61 -7.83 7.64
C GLY A 152 7.39 -6.45 7.03
N THR A 153 6.98 -5.49 7.87
CA THR A 153 6.64 -4.13 7.42
C THR A 153 7.89 -3.33 7.10
N LYS A 154 7.84 -2.58 5.98
CA LYS A 154 8.79 -1.52 5.65
C LYS A 154 7.97 -0.24 5.62
N TYR A 155 8.23 0.67 6.56
CA TYR A 155 7.54 1.97 6.65
C TYR A 155 8.14 2.96 5.64
N CYS A 156 8.35 2.51 4.41
CA CYS A 156 8.86 3.32 3.31
C CYS A 156 7.99 3.10 2.06
N TYR A 157 7.94 4.10 1.19
CA TYR A 157 7.33 3.93 -0.12
C TYR A 157 8.01 2.82 -0.94
N ALA A 158 7.23 2.22 -1.84
CA ALA A 158 7.67 1.17 -2.74
C ALA A 158 6.88 1.26 -4.05
N ASP A 159 7.55 1.05 -5.18
CA ASP A 159 6.97 1.12 -6.52
C ASP A 159 6.16 -0.13 -6.89
N VAL A 160 5.15 -0.45 -6.07
CA VAL A 160 4.31 -1.63 -6.24
C VAL A 160 3.51 -1.57 -7.54
N LEU A 161 2.91 -0.42 -7.88
CA LEU A 161 2.04 -0.30 -9.05
C LEU A 161 2.80 -0.38 -10.39
N PRO A 162 4.01 0.19 -10.54
CA PRO A 162 4.83 -0.05 -11.72
C PRO A 162 5.15 -1.53 -11.93
N ALA A 163 5.49 -2.25 -10.86
CA ALA A 163 5.72 -3.70 -10.95
C ALA A 163 4.41 -4.49 -11.20
N LEU A 164 3.28 -4.01 -10.69
CA LEU A 164 1.97 -4.60 -10.95
C LEU A 164 1.59 -4.50 -12.44
N LYS A 165 1.85 -3.35 -13.10
CA LYS A 165 1.69 -3.19 -14.55
C LYS A 165 2.45 -4.29 -15.30
N ASP A 166 3.72 -4.50 -14.96
CA ASP A 166 4.53 -5.55 -15.58
C ASP A 166 3.99 -6.96 -15.31
N ALA A 167 3.44 -7.19 -14.13
CA ALA A 167 2.87 -8.47 -13.74
C ALA A 167 1.63 -8.82 -14.55
N VAL A 168 0.67 -7.89 -14.66
CA VAL A 168 -0.59 -8.11 -15.40
C VAL A 168 -0.38 -8.18 -16.91
N LEU A 169 0.77 -7.70 -17.42
CA LEU A 169 1.18 -7.90 -18.80
C LEU A 169 1.72 -9.31 -19.06
N LYS A 170 2.20 -10.01 -18.02
CA LYS A 170 2.91 -11.30 -18.11
C LYS A 170 2.13 -12.47 -17.49
N SER A 171 0.89 -12.26 -17.05
CA SER A 171 0.07 -13.24 -16.31
C SER A 171 -1.39 -12.82 -16.36
N ASP A 172 -2.31 -13.79 -16.33
CA ASP A 172 -3.76 -13.55 -16.34
C ASP A 172 -4.38 -13.48 -14.93
N ALA A 173 -3.65 -13.93 -13.90
CA ALA A 173 -4.11 -13.93 -12.52
C ALA A 173 -3.01 -13.48 -11.56
N VAL A 174 -3.13 -12.23 -11.07
CA VAL A 174 -2.12 -11.57 -10.24
C VAL A 174 -2.71 -11.16 -8.90
N GLY A 175 -1.99 -11.45 -7.83
CA GLY A 175 -2.21 -10.88 -6.51
C GLY A 175 -1.32 -9.66 -6.26
N PHE A 176 -1.74 -8.73 -5.43
CA PHE A 176 -0.84 -7.70 -4.90
C PHE A 176 -1.15 -7.35 -3.46
N VAL A 177 -0.13 -6.85 -2.77
CA VAL A 177 -0.23 -6.31 -1.42
C VAL A 177 0.04 -4.81 -1.49
N GLY A 178 -0.82 -4.00 -0.90
CA GLY A 178 -0.67 -2.55 -0.93
C GLY A 178 -1.31 -1.84 0.26
N THR A 179 -0.92 -0.59 0.46
CA THR A 179 -1.59 0.32 1.40
C THR A 179 -2.93 0.81 0.81
N PRO A 180 -3.81 1.44 1.61
CA PRO A 180 -5.14 1.86 1.16
C PRO A 180 -5.13 2.69 -0.13
N CYS A 181 -4.19 3.64 -0.26
CA CYS A 181 -4.07 4.47 -1.44
C CYS A 181 -3.66 3.69 -2.71
N MET A 182 -2.83 2.65 -2.57
CA MET A 182 -2.48 1.75 -3.68
C MET A 182 -3.69 0.91 -4.09
N VAL A 183 -4.49 0.44 -3.13
CA VAL A 183 -5.71 -0.32 -3.40
C VAL A 183 -6.72 0.54 -4.18
N SER A 184 -7.01 1.76 -3.71
CA SER A 184 -7.91 2.66 -4.45
C SER A 184 -7.38 2.99 -5.85
N ALA A 185 -6.06 3.15 -6.02
CA ALA A 185 -5.47 3.32 -7.34
C ALA A 185 -5.70 2.09 -8.24
N VAL A 186 -5.47 0.88 -7.75
CA VAL A 186 -5.74 -0.35 -8.52
C VAL A 186 -7.21 -0.44 -8.93
N ARG A 187 -8.16 -0.09 -8.06
CA ARG A 187 -9.59 -0.08 -8.43
C ARG A 187 -9.87 0.90 -9.58
N LYS A 188 -9.26 2.09 -9.57
CA LYS A 188 -9.37 3.02 -10.72
C LYS A 188 -8.68 2.48 -11.97
N MET A 189 -7.54 1.80 -11.83
CA MET A 189 -6.86 1.16 -12.96
C MET A 189 -7.70 0.02 -13.57
N GLN A 190 -8.39 -0.77 -12.75
CA GLN A 190 -9.34 -1.81 -13.19
C GLN A 190 -10.50 -1.21 -14.00
N GLN A 191 -11.06 -0.09 -13.54
CA GLN A 191 -12.13 0.62 -14.26
C GLN A 191 -11.66 1.23 -15.58
N ALA A 192 -10.41 1.67 -15.65
CA ALA A 192 -9.88 2.38 -16.82
C ALA A 192 -9.22 1.45 -17.86
N PHE A 193 -8.67 0.31 -17.43
CA PHE A 193 -7.84 -0.56 -18.26
C PHE A 193 -8.15 -2.03 -18.01
N LYS A 194 -8.74 -2.70 -19.02
CA LYS A 194 -9.12 -4.12 -18.98
C LYS A 194 -8.02 -5.06 -18.49
N LYS A 195 -6.75 -4.77 -18.81
CA LYS A 195 -5.62 -5.60 -18.35
C LYS A 195 -5.50 -5.68 -16.82
N PHE A 196 -5.95 -4.67 -16.08
CA PHE A 196 -5.91 -4.70 -14.62
C PHE A 196 -7.03 -5.56 -14.01
N GLU A 197 -8.04 -6.01 -14.78
CA GLU A 197 -8.98 -7.05 -14.34
C GLU A 197 -8.30 -8.40 -14.06
N ARG A 198 -7.04 -8.56 -14.51
CA ARG A 198 -6.17 -9.69 -14.18
C ARG A 198 -5.66 -9.64 -12.74
N VAL A 199 -5.83 -8.52 -12.03
CA VAL A 199 -5.64 -8.47 -10.57
C VAL A 199 -6.82 -9.19 -9.93
N LYS A 200 -6.59 -10.43 -9.47
CA LYS A 200 -7.63 -11.29 -8.87
C LYS A 200 -7.68 -11.24 -7.36
N LEU A 201 -6.61 -10.73 -6.73
CA LEU A 201 -6.54 -10.57 -5.29
C LEU A 201 -5.80 -9.28 -4.90
N ALA A 202 -6.48 -8.41 -4.17
CA ALA A 202 -5.98 -7.18 -3.58
C ALA A 202 -5.96 -7.31 -2.05
N ILE A 203 -4.77 -7.50 -1.47
CA ILE A 203 -4.59 -7.54 -0.02
C ILE A 203 -4.24 -6.13 0.47
N GLY A 204 -5.14 -5.50 1.22
CA GLY A 204 -4.96 -4.18 1.81
C GLY A 204 -4.29 -4.25 3.17
N LEU A 205 -3.26 -3.45 3.39
CA LEU A 205 -2.62 -3.29 4.71
C LEU A 205 -3.31 -2.17 5.49
N PHE A 206 -3.53 -2.38 6.80
CA PHE A 206 -3.83 -1.25 7.68
C PHE A 206 -2.67 -0.26 7.65
N CYS A 207 -2.98 1.02 7.50
CA CYS A 207 -1.95 2.05 7.31
C CYS A 207 -2.42 3.37 7.93
N THR A 208 -1.57 4.00 8.73
CA THR A 208 -1.78 5.38 9.17
C THR A 208 -1.01 6.31 8.24
N GLU A 209 0.32 6.22 8.26
CA GLU A 209 1.25 7.05 7.51
C GLU A 209 2.33 6.18 6.84
N ASN A 210 3.10 6.78 5.94
CA ASN A 210 4.27 6.17 5.30
C ASN A 210 5.38 7.23 5.13
N PHE A 211 6.59 6.84 4.74
CA PHE A 211 7.73 7.75 4.66
C PHE A 211 8.54 7.55 3.37
N TYR A 212 9.30 8.56 2.98
CA TYR A 212 10.44 8.33 2.09
C TYR A 212 11.55 7.60 2.88
N HIS A 213 12.27 6.70 2.22
CA HIS A 213 13.34 5.93 2.85
C HIS A 213 14.46 6.84 3.35
N HIS A 214 14.91 7.79 2.52
CA HIS A 214 15.98 8.72 2.92
C HIS A 214 15.61 9.56 4.14
N ASP A 215 14.39 10.12 4.19
CA ASP A 215 13.92 10.93 5.33
C ASP A 215 13.85 10.08 6.60
N LEU A 216 13.22 8.90 6.52
CA LEU A 216 13.12 8.00 7.67
C LEU A 216 14.50 7.54 8.16
N TYR A 217 15.39 7.17 7.23
CA TYR A 217 16.74 6.72 7.55
C TYR A 217 17.54 7.82 8.24
N ASN A 218 17.58 9.02 7.68
CA ASN A 218 18.31 10.16 8.24
C ASN A 218 17.74 10.56 9.61
N PHE A 219 16.42 10.65 9.73
CA PHE A 219 15.76 10.95 10.99
C PHE A 219 16.14 9.97 12.10
N LEU A 220 16.07 8.66 11.83
CA LEU A 220 16.40 7.63 12.82
C LEU A 220 17.89 7.64 13.19
N LEU A 221 18.77 7.84 12.22
CA LEU A 221 20.20 7.91 12.44
C LEU A 221 20.58 9.13 13.29
N GLU A 222 20.07 10.31 12.95
CA GLU A 222 20.43 11.56 13.62
C GLU A 222 19.76 11.73 14.99
N LYS A 223 18.46 11.41 15.10
CA LYS A 223 17.69 11.67 16.33
C LYS A 223 17.82 10.55 17.36
N ALA A 224 18.12 9.33 16.93
CA ALA A 224 18.06 8.16 17.80
C ALA A 224 19.27 7.23 17.68
N ASN A 225 20.30 7.59 16.89
CA ASN A 225 21.47 6.77 16.61
C ASN A 225 21.08 5.34 16.14
N ALA A 226 19.96 5.25 15.42
CA ALA A 226 19.37 3.99 14.97
C ALA A 226 19.66 3.76 13.48
N ASP A 227 20.80 3.16 13.19
CA ASP A 227 21.19 2.81 11.82
C ASP A 227 20.38 1.60 11.31
N LEU A 228 19.42 1.85 10.40
CA LEU A 228 18.57 0.80 9.83
C LEU A 228 19.34 -0.31 9.08
N ARG A 229 20.60 -0.11 8.69
CA ARG A 229 21.43 -1.17 8.12
C ARG A 229 21.65 -2.32 9.12
N ASN A 230 21.61 -1.99 10.40
CA ASN A 230 21.74 -2.92 11.53
C ASN A 230 20.39 -3.35 12.12
N ALA A 231 19.27 -2.92 11.55
CA ALA A 231 17.95 -3.35 12.00
C ALA A 231 17.61 -4.77 11.52
N VAL A 232 16.79 -5.47 12.31
CA VAL A 232 16.16 -6.75 11.95
C VAL A 232 14.65 -6.61 11.78
N LYS A 233 14.01 -5.70 12.53
CA LYS A 233 12.58 -5.43 12.48
C LYS A 233 12.30 -3.96 12.83
N THR A 234 11.31 -3.37 12.17
CA THR A 234 10.67 -2.12 12.62
C THR A 234 9.21 -2.38 12.95
N ASP A 235 8.66 -1.67 13.92
CA ASP A 235 7.28 -1.87 14.38
C ASP A 235 6.68 -0.55 14.88
N ILE A 236 5.36 -0.38 14.83
CA ILE A 236 4.67 0.76 15.45
C ILE A 236 3.66 0.21 16.45
N LYS A 237 3.93 0.41 17.74
CA LYS A 237 3.07 -0.08 18.83
C LYS A 237 2.91 0.97 19.91
N LYS A 238 1.67 1.16 20.36
CA LYS A 238 1.32 2.06 21.48
C LYS A 238 1.93 3.46 21.31
N GLY A 239 1.83 4.04 20.11
CA GLY A 239 2.34 5.38 19.80
C GLY A 239 3.86 5.51 19.72
N LYS A 240 4.59 4.39 19.59
CA LYS A 240 6.05 4.39 19.42
C LYS A 240 6.45 3.63 18.17
N PHE A 241 7.33 4.23 17.38
CA PHE A 241 8.14 3.55 16.38
C PHE A 241 9.26 2.80 17.09
N ILE A 242 9.42 1.52 16.78
CA ILE A 242 10.36 0.61 17.45
C ILE A 242 11.30 0.06 16.39
N VAL A 243 12.60 0.20 16.61
CA VAL A 243 13.64 -0.46 15.79
C VAL A 243 14.29 -1.53 16.65
N GLU A 244 14.22 -2.78 16.21
CA GLU A 244 14.96 -3.89 16.79
C GLU A 244 16.24 -4.11 15.98
N MET A 245 17.38 -4.08 16.68
CA MET A 245 18.72 -4.15 16.10
C MET A 245 19.28 -5.57 16.16
N ARG A 246 20.29 -5.87 15.33
CA ARG A 246 20.96 -7.20 15.29
C ARG A 246 21.62 -7.60 16.61
N ASP A 247 22.05 -6.63 17.42
CA ASP A 247 22.60 -6.86 18.76
C ASP A 247 21.52 -7.14 19.83
N GLY A 248 20.24 -7.16 19.43
CA GLY A 248 19.10 -7.37 20.31
C GLY A 248 18.57 -6.11 20.99
N SER A 249 19.26 -4.96 20.84
CA SER A 249 18.79 -3.69 21.40
C SER A 249 17.52 -3.18 20.70
N LYS A 250 16.73 -2.37 21.42
CA LYS A 250 15.47 -1.81 20.92
C LYS A 250 15.41 -0.30 21.14
N VAL A 251 15.49 0.43 20.05
CA VAL A 251 15.28 1.89 20.03
C VAL A 251 13.78 2.17 19.92
N ARG A 252 13.28 3.14 20.68
CA ARG A 252 11.86 3.51 20.71
C ARG A 252 11.71 5.02 20.61
N ILE A 253 10.94 5.46 19.62
CA ILE A 253 10.76 6.88 19.30
C ILE A 253 9.25 7.17 19.25
N PRO A 254 8.75 8.22 19.90
CA PRO A 254 7.36 8.64 19.77
C PRO A 254 6.97 8.90 18.30
N VAL A 255 5.82 8.39 17.85
CA VAL A 255 5.37 8.59 16.46
C VAL A 255 5.10 10.05 16.12
N LYS A 256 4.75 10.86 17.12
CA LYS A 256 4.54 12.31 16.97
C LYS A 256 5.81 13.07 16.55
N ASP A 257 7.00 12.51 16.79
CA ASP A 257 8.26 13.16 16.46
C ASP A 257 8.54 13.10 14.95
N PHE A 258 7.78 12.29 14.19
CA PHE A 258 7.92 12.14 12.75
C PHE A 258 7.10 13.17 11.94
N GLU A 259 6.38 14.08 12.60
CA GLU A 259 5.42 15.02 11.96
C GLU A 259 6.00 15.79 10.76
N GLU A 260 7.28 16.17 10.85
CA GLU A 260 8.00 16.92 9.82
C GLU A 260 8.35 16.09 8.58
N ILE A 261 8.50 14.77 8.73
CA ILE A 261 8.86 13.86 7.64
C ILE A 261 7.67 13.06 7.10
N ILE A 262 6.46 13.29 7.63
CA ILE A 262 5.23 12.71 7.07
C ILE A 262 4.95 13.38 5.72
N PRO A 263 4.88 12.62 4.61
CA PRO A 263 4.54 13.14 3.30
C PRO A 263 3.14 13.78 3.29
N SER A 264 3.01 14.92 2.60
CA SER A 264 1.78 15.72 2.55
C SER A 264 0.53 14.92 2.19
N GLY A 265 0.61 14.00 1.22
CA GLY A 265 -0.53 13.17 0.81
C GLY A 265 -1.02 12.19 1.88
N CYS A 266 -0.19 11.83 2.86
CA CYS A 266 -0.62 11.07 4.04
C CYS A 266 -1.48 11.93 4.97
N LYS A 267 -1.16 13.23 5.11
CA LYS A 267 -1.85 14.19 6.00
C LYS A 267 -3.31 14.48 5.61
N VAL A 268 -3.76 13.99 4.45
CA VAL A 268 -5.13 14.10 3.94
C VAL A 268 -5.79 12.73 3.74
N CYS A 269 -5.10 11.64 4.09
CA CYS A 269 -5.61 10.27 3.96
C CYS A 269 -6.46 9.92 5.19
N GLN A 270 -7.69 9.46 4.98
CA GLN A 270 -8.56 9.00 6.08
C GLN A 270 -8.81 7.49 6.06
N ASP A 271 -8.36 6.78 5.02
CA ASP A 271 -8.57 5.35 4.90
C ASP A 271 -7.49 4.62 5.70
N PHE A 272 -7.83 4.14 6.89
CA PHE A 272 -6.97 3.29 7.70
C PHE A 272 -7.07 1.82 7.29
N ALA A 273 -8.30 1.35 7.05
CA ALA A 273 -8.64 -0.06 6.96
C ALA A 273 -8.58 -0.63 5.53
N ALA A 274 -8.11 0.12 4.53
CA ALA A 274 -8.03 -0.29 3.14
C ALA A 274 -9.39 -0.80 2.63
N VAL A 275 -10.42 0.04 2.71
CA VAL A 275 -11.82 -0.40 2.58
C VAL A 275 -12.17 -0.97 1.19
N ASP A 276 -11.35 -0.68 0.18
CA ASP A 276 -11.50 -1.16 -1.20
C ASP A 276 -10.83 -2.51 -1.49
N SER A 277 -10.17 -3.11 -0.51
CA SER A 277 -9.42 -4.35 -0.71
C SER A 277 -10.35 -5.56 -0.76
N ASP A 278 -9.85 -6.69 -1.23
CA ASP A 278 -10.58 -7.96 -1.12
C ASP A 278 -10.51 -8.48 0.31
N VAL A 279 -9.35 -8.29 0.93
CA VAL A 279 -9.10 -8.54 2.36
C VAL A 279 -8.19 -7.46 2.92
N SER A 280 -8.56 -6.92 4.08
CA SER A 280 -7.71 -6.00 4.84
C SER A 280 -7.03 -6.72 5.98
N VAL A 281 -5.74 -6.46 6.20
CA VAL A 281 -4.95 -7.10 7.25
C VAL A 281 -4.13 -6.08 8.02
N GLY A 282 -4.13 -6.17 9.34
CA GLY A 282 -3.25 -5.37 10.18
C GLY A 282 -3.13 -5.87 11.61
N SER A 283 -2.32 -5.19 12.42
CA SER A 283 -2.01 -5.60 13.80
C SER A 283 -3.05 -5.14 14.83
N VAL A 284 -3.69 -4.00 14.58
CA VAL A 284 -4.66 -3.38 15.49
C VAL A 284 -5.92 -4.23 15.55
N GLY A 285 -6.48 -4.42 16.74
CA GLY A 285 -7.66 -5.24 16.97
C GLY A 285 -7.36 -6.71 17.26
N SER A 286 -6.09 -7.12 17.34
CA SER A 286 -5.71 -8.49 17.67
C SER A 286 -4.62 -8.56 18.74
N ALA A 287 -4.49 -9.71 19.39
CA ALA A 287 -3.42 -9.98 20.34
C ALA A 287 -2.03 -9.94 19.66
N ASN A 288 -0.97 -9.80 20.47
CA ASN A 288 0.40 -9.84 19.96
C ASN A 288 0.67 -11.15 19.21
N GLY A 289 1.19 -11.03 17.98
CA GLY A 289 1.47 -12.18 17.12
C GLY A 289 0.26 -12.66 16.31
N PHE A 290 -0.91 -12.03 16.45
CA PHE A 290 -2.05 -12.20 15.56
C PHE A 290 -2.21 -10.97 14.68
N SER A 291 -2.96 -11.12 13.59
CA SER A 291 -3.44 -10.03 12.76
C SER A 291 -4.96 -10.02 12.74
N THR A 292 -5.56 -8.85 12.77
CA THR A 292 -6.96 -8.66 12.38
C THR A 292 -7.07 -8.81 10.87
N VAL A 293 -8.00 -9.64 10.42
CA VAL A 293 -8.29 -9.95 9.02
C VAL A 293 -9.74 -9.58 8.76
N MET A 294 -9.98 -8.59 7.90
CA MET A 294 -11.31 -8.18 7.47
C MET A 294 -11.54 -8.64 6.03
N VAL A 295 -12.41 -9.65 5.85
CA VAL A 295 -12.78 -10.19 4.54
C VAL A 295 -13.91 -9.36 3.95
N ARG A 296 -13.74 -8.88 2.71
CA ARG A 296 -14.67 -7.95 2.06
C ARG A 296 -15.34 -8.51 0.81
N THR A 297 -14.73 -9.52 0.18
CA THR A 297 -15.22 -10.13 -1.06
C THR A 297 -15.28 -11.64 -0.97
N ASP A 298 -16.06 -12.26 -1.85
CA ASP A 298 -16.22 -13.71 -1.92
C ASP A 298 -14.90 -14.43 -2.26
N ILE A 299 -14.03 -13.81 -3.07
CA ILE A 299 -12.70 -14.36 -3.38
C ILE A 299 -11.88 -14.47 -2.09
N ALA A 300 -11.81 -13.40 -1.29
CA ALA A 300 -11.12 -13.43 -0.01
C ALA A 300 -11.78 -14.40 0.99
N LYS A 301 -13.11 -14.51 0.99
CA LYS A 301 -13.82 -15.48 1.82
C LYS A 301 -13.46 -16.92 1.47
N SER A 302 -13.39 -17.24 0.18
CA SER A 302 -12.98 -18.56 -0.28
C SER A 302 -11.56 -18.94 0.15
N ILE A 303 -10.64 -17.96 0.14
CA ILE A 303 -9.26 -18.16 0.63
C ILE A 303 -9.24 -18.36 2.14
N LEU A 304 -10.01 -17.57 2.91
CA LEU A 304 -10.12 -17.73 4.37
C LEU A 304 -10.67 -19.11 4.74
N ASP A 305 -11.69 -19.58 4.02
CA ASP A 305 -12.30 -20.89 4.24
C ASP A 305 -11.34 -22.02 3.88
N TYR A 306 -10.58 -21.89 2.80
CA TYR A 306 -9.50 -22.82 2.46
C TYR A 306 -8.42 -22.87 3.56
N ILE A 307 -8.01 -21.72 4.10
CA ILE A 307 -7.06 -21.65 5.23
C ILE A 307 -7.61 -22.39 6.47
N ARG A 308 -8.91 -22.28 6.74
CA ARG A 308 -9.58 -23.00 7.83
C ARG A 308 -9.61 -24.50 7.57
N GLU A 309 -10.01 -24.92 6.38
CA GLU A 309 -10.09 -26.32 5.97
C GLU A 309 -8.73 -27.02 6.10
N LYS A 310 -7.65 -26.34 5.71
CA LYS A 310 -6.28 -26.85 5.80
C LYS A 310 -5.63 -26.69 7.18
N ASP A 311 -6.33 -26.10 8.15
CA ASP A 311 -5.78 -25.71 9.47
C ASP A 311 -4.46 -24.93 9.34
N TYR A 312 -4.35 -24.02 8.37
CA TYR A 312 -3.12 -23.26 8.16
C TYR A 312 -2.99 -22.04 9.08
N ALA A 313 -4.03 -21.69 9.83
CA ALA A 313 -3.99 -20.60 10.79
C ALA A 313 -4.73 -20.95 12.08
N VAL A 314 -4.28 -20.34 13.18
CA VAL A 314 -5.03 -20.26 14.42
C VAL A 314 -5.91 -19.02 14.36
N PHE A 315 -7.17 -19.14 14.80
CA PHE A 315 -8.15 -18.06 14.80
C PHE A 315 -8.50 -17.63 16.23
N ASP A 316 -8.85 -16.36 16.38
CA ASP A 316 -9.28 -15.75 17.65
C ASP A 316 -10.28 -14.62 17.37
N GLN A 317 -10.91 -14.10 18.41
CA GLN A 317 -11.85 -12.99 18.33
C GLN A 317 -11.13 -11.65 18.16
N PRO A 318 -11.52 -10.82 17.18
CA PRO A 318 -10.96 -9.49 17.01
C PRO A 318 -11.62 -8.48 17.98
N ASN A 319 -10.87 -7.48 18.39
CA ASN A 319 -11.37 -6.26 19.03
C ASN A 319 -11.65 -5.20 17.96
N LEU A 320 -12.86 -5.23 17.39
CA LEU A 320 -13.30 -4.30 16.36
C LEU A 320 -13.38 -2.85 16.85
N GLU A 321 -13.73 -2.62 18.12
CA GLU A 321 -13.76 -1.27 18.69
C GLU A 321 -12.39 -0.60 18.64
N ALA A 322 -11.31 -1.36 18.85
CA ALA A 322 -9.95 -0.85 18.74
C ALA A 322 -9.62 -0.44 17.29
N VAL A 323 -10.07 -1.21 16.29
CA VAL A 323 -9.89 -0.87 14.87
C VAL A 323 -10.69 0.39 14.52
N GLN A 324 -11.95 0.47 14.97
CA GLN A 324 -12.82 1.63 14.77
C GLN A 324 -12.20 2.90 15.37
N LYS A 325 -11.70 2.84 16.60
CA LYS A 325 -11.00 3.95 17.26
C LYS A 325 -9.79 4.43 16.46
N LEU A 326 -9.05 3.53 15.81
CA LEU A 326 -7.91 3.92 14.96
C LEU A 326 -8.36 4.54 13.63
N CYS A 327 -9.47 4.08 13.06
CA CYS A 327 -10.08 4.74 11.90
C CYS A 327 -10.48 6.18 12.23
N GLU A 328 -11.17 6.38 13.36
CA GLU A 328 -11.57 7.70 13.86
C GLU A 328 -10.36 8.58 14.21
N HIS A 329 -9.33 7.99 14.81
CA HIS A 329 -8.09 8.69 15.10
C HIS A 329 -7.43 9.21 13.83
N LYS A 330 -7.36 8.39 12.77
CA LYS A 330 -6.80 8.78 11.47
C LYS A 330 -7.56 9.97 10.87
N ILE A 331 -8.90 9.94 10.89
CA ILE A 331 -9.74 11.07 10.45
C ILE A 331 -9.40 12.35 11.24
N LYS A 332 -9.24 12.22 12.57
CA LYS A 332 -8.97 13.35 13.45
C LYS A 332 -7.61 14.01 13.18
N ILE A 333 -6.56 13.22 12.95
CA ILE A 333 -5.21 13.75 12.69
C ILE A 333 -5.01 14.20 11.23
N HIS A 334 -5.85 13.74 10.31
CA HIS A 334 -5.79 14.05 8.89
C HIS A 334 -7.14 14.57 8.37
N PRO A 335 -7.56 15.79 8.78
CA PRO A 335 -8.85 16.33 8.40
C PRO A 335 -8.95 16.57 6.88
N TRP A 336 -10.14 16.31 6.33
CA TRP A 336 -10.48 16.58 4.95
C TRP A 336 -11.85 17.27 4.86
N PRO A 337 -12.00 18.37 4.09
CA PRO A 337 -10.93 19.09 3.38
C PRO A 337 -9.86 19.61 4.35
N PRO A 338 -8.61 19.83 3.89
CA PRO A 338 -7.54 20.33 4.75
C PRO A 338 -7.97 21.68 5.32
N LYS A 339 -7.66 21.94 6.59
CA LYS A 339 -7.89 23.27 7.16
C LYS A 339 -7.07 24.27 6.34
N LYS A 340 -7.70 25.36 5.90
CA LYS A 340 -6.93 26.50 5.37
C LYS A 340 -6.04 26.97 6.51
N GLU A 341 -4.73 27.07 6.26
CA GLU A 341 -3.84 27.81 7.15
C GLU A 341 -4.35 29.26 7.15
N GLU A 342 -4.76 29.76 8.32
CA GLU A 342 -5.20 31.14 8.52
C GLU A 342 -4.03 32.12 8.48
#